data_AF-A0AAX0QUC5-F1
#
_entry.id   AF-A0AAX0QUC5-F1
#
_cell.length_a   1.000
_cell.length_b   1.000
_cell.length_c   1.000
_cell.angle_alpha   90.00
_cell.angle_beta   90.00
_cell.angle_gamma   90.00
#
_symmetry.space_group_name_H-M   'P 1'
#
loop_
_entity.id
_entity.type
_entity.pdbx_description
1 polymer ?
#
loop_
_entity_poly.entity_id
_entity_poly.type
_entity_poly.pdbx_seq_one_letter_code
_entity_poly.pdbx_strand_id
1 'polypeptide(L)'
;MKFNVRVIMKQFTKFNEKLQDWSGDVITTGGFNLGESKSNNFYDVLEVLQDYYDVEENDIDIDTSSDGQITYLTFSIVEDANGLPVPETDGEYLTDYFVVVEKTEIVPFVKN
;
A
#
# COMPACT_ATOMS: atom_id res chain seq x y z
N MET A 1 -11.91 -15.87 -9.54
CA MET A 1 -10.43 -15.94 -9.38
C MET A 1 -10.08 -15.00 -8.24
N LYS A 2 -9.09 -15.29 -7.41
CA LYS A 2 -8.71 -14.38 -6.31
C LYS A 2 -7.34 -13.76 -6.57
N PHE A 3 -7.13 -12.55 -6.08
CA PHE A 3 -5.88 -11.84 -6.19
C PHE A 3 -5.43 -11.38 -4.81
N ASN A 4 -4.19 -11.64 -4.43
CA ASN A 4 -3.60 -11.11 -3.21
C ASN A 4 -3.28 -9.63 -3.42
N VAL A 5 -3.75 -8.79 -2.51
CA VAL A 5 -3.41 -7.37 -2.47
C VAL A 5 -2.40 -7.19 -1.34
N ARG A 6 -1.18 -6.80 -1.70
CA ARG A 6 -0.05 -6.77 -0.75
C ARG A 6 0.68 -5.45 -0.81
N VAL A 7 0.90 -4.84 0.34
CA VAL A 7 1.92 -3.78 0.49
C VAL A 7 3.29 -4.46 0.40
N ILE A 8 4.12 -4.06 -0.54
CA ILE A 8 5.51 -4.57 -0.66
C ILE A 8 6.48 -3.72 0.15
N MET A 9 6.17 -2.44 0.33
CA MET A 9 7.01 -1.45 0.99
C MET A 9 6.15 -0.30 1.50
N LYS A 10 6.53 0.22 2.66
CA LYS A 10 6.07 1.54 3.14
C LYS A 10 7.27 2.47 3.23
N GLN A 11 7.05 3.73 2.88
CA GLN A 11 8.04 4.78 3.03
C GLN A 11 7.44 5.92 3.86
N PHE A 12 8.13 6.31 4.94
CA PHE A 12 7.73 7.39 5.82
C PHE A 12 8.64 8.58 5.58
N THR A 13 8.06 9.75 5.31
CA THR A 13 8.78 11.00 5.09
C THR A 13 8.40 11.98 6.18
N LYS A 14 9.39 12.42 6.97
CA LYS A 14 9.18 13.39 8.04
C LYS A 14 8.90 14.79 7.47
N PHE A 15 8.01 15.55 8.12
CA PHE A 15 7.83 16.95 7.80
C PHE A 15 9.12 17.75 8.08
N ASN A 16 9.55 18.53 7.11
CA ASN A 16 10.71 19.39 7.19
C ASN A 16 10.25 20.83 7.42
N GLU A 17 10.13 21.24 8.69
CA GLU A 17 9.68 22.58 9.05
C GLU A 17 10.51 23.71 8.42
N LYS A 18 11.81 23.47 8.16
CA LYS A 18 12.71 24.46 7.58
C LYS A 18 12.36 24.77 6.12
N LEU A 19 11.95 23.76 5.37
CA LEU A 19 11.55 23.87 3.97
C LEU A 19 10.02 23.99 3.81
N GLN A 20 9.27 23.77 4.90
CA GLN A 20 7.80 23.72 4.95
C GLN A 20 7.22 22.68 3.98
N ASP A 21 7.86 21.52 3.89
CA ASP A 21 7.47 20.44 2.98
C ASP A 21 7.73 19.04 3.58
N TRP A 22 7.30 18.00 2.89
CA TRP A 22 7.58 16.59 3.23
C TRP A 22 8.87 16.14 2.54
N SER A 23 10.00 16.74 2.93
CA SER A 23 11.34 16.40 2.40
C SER A 23 12.35 16.02 3.49
N GLY A 24 11.86 15.72 4.70
CA GLY A 24 12.69 15.36 5.82
C GLY A 24 13.28 13.95 5.69
N ASP A 25 13.70 13.40 6.83
CA ASP A 25 14.25 12.05 6.85
C ASP A 25 13.25 11.02 6.33
N VAL A 26 13.76 10.07 5.55
CA VAL A 26 13.00 8.99 4.94
C VAL A 26 13.34 7.67 5.61
N ILE A 27 12.30 6.93 6.01
CA ILE A 27 12.41 5.62 6.65
C ILE A 27 11.61 4.62 5.83
N THR A 28 12.19 3.45 5.55
CA THR A 28 11.54 2.40 4.76
C THR A 28 11.30 1.17 5.62
N THR A 29 10.11 0.58 5.53
CA THR A 29 9.80 -0.69 6.19
C THR A 29 9.33 -1.75 5.20
N GLY A 30 9.45 -3.01 5.63
CA GLY A 30 8.92 -4.14 4.88
C GLY A 30 7.40 -4.09 4.73
N GLY A 31 6.92 -4.80 3.72
CA GLY A 31 5.50 -4.91 3.40
C GLY A 31 4.75 -6.01 4.15
N PHE A 32 3.42 -6.02 3.96
CA PHE A 32 2.48 -6.98 4.57
C PHE A 32 1.29 -7.22 3.65
N ASN A 33 0.55 -8.30 3.89
CA ASN A 33 -0.63 -8.66 3.13
C ASN A 33 -1.86 -7.90 3.66
N LEU A 34 -2.66 -7.31 2.76
CA LEU A 34 -3.92 -6.64 3.10
C LEU A 34 -5.11 -7.59 2.97
N GLY A 35 -5.07 -8.52 2.01
CA GLY A 35 -6.15 -9.47 1.81
C GLY A 35 -6.27 -9.98 0.38
N GLU A 36 -7.46 -10.48 0.06
CA GLU A 36 -7.78 -11.03 -1.25
C GLU A 36 -8.85 -10.18 -1.94
N SER A 37 -8.59 -9.75 -3.17
CA SER A 37 -9.60 -9.16 -4.05
C SER A 37 -10.30 -10.22 -4.90
N LYS A 38 -11.56 -9.98 -5.23
CA LYS A 38 -12.42 -10.84 -6.08
C LYS A 38 -12.06 -10.78 -7.57
N SER A 39 -11.33 -9.74 -8.00
CA SER A 39 -10.73 -9.64 -9.33
C SER A 39 -9.48 -8.74 -9.30
N ASN A 40 -8.90 -8.44 -10.46
CA ASN A 40 -7.81 -7.45 -10.60
C ASN A 40 -8.35 -6.09 -11.13
N ASN A 41 -9.67 -5.93 -11.19
CA ASN A 41 -10.26 -4.64 -11.48
C ASN A 41 -9.99 -3.66 -10.34
N PHE A 42 -9.77 -2.39 -10.70
CA PHE A 42 -9.46 -1.33 -9.75
C PHE A 42 -10.46 -1.23 -8.60
N TYR A 43 -11.76 -1.22 -8.86
CA TYR A 43 -12.77 -1.06 -7.81
C TYR A 43 -12.77 -2.23 -6.82
N ASP A 44 -12.46 -3.44 -7.29
CA ASP A 44 -12.38 -4.63 -6.43
C ASP A 44 -11.11 -4.62 -5.57
N VAL A 45 -10.03 -3.99 -6.04
CA VAL A 45 -8.79 -3.80 -5.26
C VAL A 45 -8.96 -2.63 -4.29
N LEU A 46 -9.62 -1.55 -4.72
CA LEU A 46 -9.96 -0.39 -3.90
C LEU A 46 -10.78 -0.78 -2.69
N GLU A 47 -11.78 -1.67 -2.84
CA GLU A 47 -12.54 -2.22 -1.70
C GLU A 47 -11.60 -2.80 -0.62
N VAL A 48 -10.56 -3.54 -1.01
CA VAL A 48 -9.58 -4.12 -0.06
C VAL A 48 -8.71 -3.05 0.59
N LEU A 49 -8.35 -1.98 -0.12
CA LEU A 49 -7.59 -0.87 0.45
C LEU A 49 -8.44 -0.09 1.47
N GLN A 50 -9.71 0.14 1.13
CA GLN A 50 -10.68 0.89 1.94
C GLN A 50 -11.09 0.19 3.23
N ASP A 51 -10.88 -1.13 3.32
CA ASP A 51 -11.02 -1.86 4.59
C ASP A 51 -9.99 -1.43 5.66
N TYR A 52 -8.85 -0.85 5.24
CA TYR A 52 -7.74 -0.48 6.11
C TYR A 52 -7.43 1.02 6.13
N TYR A 53 -7.66 1.71 5.02
CA TYR A 53 -7.25 3.10 4.83
C TYR A 53 -8.41 3.93 4.30
N ASP A 54 -8.51 5.16 4.79
CA ASP A 54 -9.46 6.16 4.27
C ASP A 54 -8.88 6.79 3.01
N VAL A 55 -9.01 6.10 1.87
CA VAL A 55 -8.49 6.52 0.56
C VAL A 55 -9.58 6.47 -0.51
N GLU A 56 -9.57 7.46 -1.40
CA GLU A 56 -10.46 7.54 -2.55
C GLU A 56 -9.72 7.24 -3.86
N GLU A 57 -10.47 7.09 -4.95
CA GLU A 57 -9.90 6.85 -6.29
C GLU A 57 -8.87 7.90 -6.70
N ASN A 58 -9.07 9.16 -6.30
CA ASN A 58 -8.18 10.26 -6.66
C ASN A 58 -6.85 10.27 -5.89
N ASP A 59 -6.77 9.54 -4.78
CA ASP A 59 -5.56 9.47 -3.94
C ASP A 59 -4.57 8.40 -4.44
N ILE A 60 -4.97 7.67 -5.48
CA ILE A 60 -4.33 6.44 -5.90
C ILE A 60 -3.77 6.59 -7.31
N ASP A 61 -2.46 6.37 -7.43
CA ASP A 61 -1.79 6.20 -8.71
C ASP A 61 -1.72 4.72 -9.06
N ILE A 62 -2.04 4.39 -10.32
CA ILE A 62 -2.20 3.02 -10.80
C ILE A 62 -1.29 2.81 -11.99
N ASP A 63 -0.54 1.72 -11.97
CA ASP A 63 0.11 1.22 -13.16
C ASP A 63 -0.48 -0.10 -13.61
N THR A 64 -0.70 -0.17 -14.91
CA THR A 64 -1.32 -1.31 -15.56
C THR A 64 -0.40 -1.86 -16.64
N SER A 65 -0.34 -3.19 -16.73
CA SER A 65 0.29 -3.86 -17.85
C SER A 65 -0.45 -3.57 -19.17
N SER A 66 0.17 -3.94 -20.29
CA SER A 66 -0.36 -3.69 -21.64
C SER A 66 -1.71 -4.37 -21.93
N ASP A 67 -2.10 -5.37 -21.14
CA ASP A 67 -3.40 -6.05 -21.19
C ASP A 67 -4.43 -5.47 -20.21
N GLY A 68 -4.11 -4.36 -19.54
CA GLY A 68 -5.00 -3.62 -18.65
C GLY A 68 -5.14 -4.20 -17.24
N GLN A 69 -4.28 -5.16 -16.87
CA GLN A 69 -4.22 -5.66 -15.49
C GLN A 69 -3.40 -4.71 -14.62
N ILE A 70 -3.84 -4.51 -13.38
CA ILE A 70 -3.10 -3.73 -12.38
C ILE A 70 -1.83 -4.50 -12.02
N THR A 71 -0.68 -3.86 -12.21
CA THR A 71 0.64 -4.36 -11.83
C THR A 71 1.00 -3.84 -10.44
N TYR A 72 0.91 -2.52 -10.27
CA TYR A 72 1.17 -1.86 -8.99
C TYR A 72 0.22 -0.67 -8.77
N LEU A 73 0.09 -0.31 -7.50
CA LEU A 73 -0.69 0.81 -7.00
C LEU A 73 0.13 1.56 -5.97
N THR A 74 0.02 2.87 -5.95
CA THR A 74 0.64 3.71 -4.91
C THR A 74 -0.34 4.74 -4.39
N PHE A 75 -0.30 4.99 -3.08
CA PHE A 75 -1.05 6.07 -2.44
C PHE A 75 -0.29 6.59 -1.23
N SER A 76 -0.64 7.79 -0.78
CA SER A 76 0.01 8.43 0.36
C SER A 76 -1.04 8.85 1.38
N ILE A 77 -0.78 8.57 2.66
CA ILE A 77 -1.62 9.04 3.77
C ILE A 77 -0.74 9.65 4.86
N VAL A 78 -1.32 10.54 5.66
CA VAL A 78 -0.66 11.04 6.88
C VAL A 78 -0.94 10.06 8.01
N GLU A 79 0.12 9.49 8.59
CA GLU A 79 0.03 8.59 9.75
C GLU A 79 0.72 9.21 10.95
N ASP A 80 0.10 9.02 12.13
CA ASP A 80 0.80 9.23 13.39
C ASP A 80 1.94 8.21 13.52
N ALA A 81 3.05 8.60 14.14
CA ALA A 81 4.18 7.71 14.40
C ALA A 81 3.88 6.49 15.30
N ASN A 82 2.65 6.38 15.82
CA ASN A 82 2.26 5.28 16.70
C ASN A 82 2.31 3.95 15.94
N GLY A 83 3.31 3.12 16.28
CA GLY A 83 3.55 1.83 15.65
C GLY A 83 4.73 1.80 14.68
N LEU A 84 5.41 2.94 14.47
CA LEU A 84 6.71 2.96 13.82
C LEU A 84 7.78 2.33 14.72
N PRO A 85 8.67 1.46 14.19
CA PRO A 85 9.81 0.92 14.93
C PRO A 85 10.93 1.98 15.07
N VAL A 86 10.56 3.24 15.34
CA VAL A 86 11.49 4.37 15.44
C VAL A 86 11.38 4.89 16.88
N PRO A 87 12.41 4.73 17.72
CA PRO A 87 12.25 4.83 19.18
C PRO A 87 11.88 6.21 19.75
N GLU A 88 11.84 7.29 18.96
CA GLU A 88 11.80 8.66 19.48
C GLU A 88 11.07 9.66 18.56
N THR A 89 9.96 9.27 17.94
CA THR A 89 9.27 10.18 17.02
C THR A 89 7.85 10.48 17.47
N ASP A 90 7.69 11.54 18.25
CA ASP A 90 6.42 12.26 18.29
C ASP A 90 6.29 13.04 16.96
N GLY A 91 5.26 12.75 16.16
CA GLY A 91 5.01 13.48 14.91
C GLY A 91 4.13 12.75 13.90
N GLU A 92 3.57 13.53 12.97
CA GLU A 92 2.86 13.05 11.78
C GLU A 92 3.87 12.78 10.63
N TYR A 93 3.66 11.69 9.89
CA TYR A 93 4.50 11.27 8.77
C TYR A 93 3.65 11.16 7.51
N LEU A 94 4.13 11.72 6.40
CA LEU A 94 3.60 11.35 5.09
C LEU A 94 4.10 9.94 4.77
N THR A 95 3.17 9.02 4.59
CA THR A 95 3.45 7.60 4.40
C THR A 95 3.00 7.16 3.02
N ASP A 96 3.96 6.78 2.19
CA ASP A 96 3.74 6.22 0.87
C ASP A 96 3.64 4.70 0.95
N TYR A 97 2.59 4.16 0.34
CA TYR A 97 2.32 2.74 0.23
C TYR A 97 2.55 2.25 -1.17
N PHE A 98 3.33 1.17 -1.31
CA PHE A 98 3.55 0.50 -2.59
C PHE A 98 2.86 -0.85 -2.56
N VAL A 99 1.83 -1.01 -3.39
CA VAL A 99 0.93 -2.16 -3.40
C VAL A 99 1.10 -2.93 -4.70
N VAL A 100 1.15 -4.25 -4.60
CA VAL A 100 1.10 -5.17 -5.75
C VAL A 100 -0.15 -6.03 -5.67
N VAL A 101 -0.67 -6.40 -6.84
CA VAL A 101 -1.85 -7.26 -6.99
C VAL A 101 -1.45 -8.52 -7.72
N GLU A 102 -1.33 -9.63 -7.00
CA GLU A 102 -0.84 -10.89 -7.54
C GLU A 102 -1.95 -11.92 -7.64
N LYS A 103 -2.04 -12.63 -8.76
CA LYS A 103 -3.00 -13.73 -8.91
C LYS A 103 -2.71 -14.84 -7.90
N THR A 104 -3.71 -15.22 -7.12
CA THR A 104 -3.61 -16.38 -6.24
C THR A 104 -3.84 -17.65 -7.06
N GLU A 105 -2.77 -18.40 -7.34
CA GLU A 105 -2.91 -19.75 -7.89
C GLU A 105 -3.42 -20.70 -6.80
N ILE A 106 -4.63 -21.24 -6.99
CA ILE A 106 -5.14 -22.32 -6.13
C ILE A 106 -4.32 -23.56 -6.46
N VAL A 107 -3.40 -23.95 -5.58
CA VAL A 107 -2.74 -25.25 -5.68
C VAL A 107 -3.80 -26.32 -5.39
N PRO A 108 -4.17 -27.20 -6.34
CA PRO A 108 -5.11 -28.26 -6.04
C PRO A 108 -4.51 -29.20 -5.00
N PHE A 109 -5.21 -29.39 -3.89
CA PHE A 109 -4.83 -30.35 -2.87
C PHE A 109 -4.88 -31.76 -3.47
N VAL A 110 -3.72 -32.33 -3.79
CA VAL A 110 -3.61 -33.75 -4.18
C VAL A 110 -3.63 -34.56 -2.90
N LYS A 111 -4.79 -35.16 -2.60
CA LYS A 111 -4.93 -36.12 -1.51
C LYS A 111 -4.22 -37.42 -1.93
N ASN A 112 -3.07 -37.70 -1.32
CA ASN A 112 -2.43 -39.02 -1.38
C ASN A 112 -3.25 -40.06 -0.60
#